data_AF-A0A173R4M3-F1
#
_entry.id   AF-A0A173R4M3-F1
#
_cell.length_a   1.000
_cell.length_b   1.000
_cell.length_c   1.000
_cell.angle_alpha   90.00
_cell.angle_beta   90.00
_cell.angle_gamma   90.00
#
_symmetry.space_group_name_H-M   'P 1'
#
loop_
_entity.id
_entity.type
_entity.pdbx_description
1 polymer ?
#
loop_
_entity_poly.entity_id
_entity_poly.type
_entity_poly.pdbx_seq_one_letter_code
_entity_poly.pdbx_strand_id
1 'polypeptide(L)'
;MKIKLIYLAAGNSRRFNSQRMQNTEPPQSEAENKLLYLLDEKPMFRYLFDRLVKVCQRHPEWEMIVVTQYPEIEHQVKALQENEQQGERFPVKTVISKDSYKGAAYSVKAGIRAAGDADAYAFFVADQPYFTEESVEGFLEKMEREAKVVPGCVTCNGQEGNPVWFPAKYGKELLELEGDAGGRKVFRRYREKAVFYEVSLEKELEDIDYMPEIEKMRITEGGTEKTFHVYVIENGKLQRKESLLMALGLTEQMVPRIAAVGAGGKTSLLKQLLAEYQEKGALPVLVTTTHMKKETAPYFVMEDSIEKILEVHKREGMVIAGLDAGKGRIKSLSVPVMEKIWELPAPVLVEADGARMLPAKVPGEKEPVIPKQIQIVLSVYGLDAIGQRIKDCCFRPELVAQVLGKAVEEVLTEEDLAGLAVSAKGGKKNVLPEMDFYIVLNKADDEKRLKMAERIALRVERDSGEKVRITSFR
;
A
#
# COMPACT_ATOMS: atom_id res chain seq x y z
N MET A 1 22.80 -31.62 11.25
CA MET A 1 23.68 -30.74 12.07
C MET A 1 22.82 -30.04 13.10
N LYS A 2 23.34 -29.76 14.29
CA LYS A 2 22.67 -28.91 15.30
C LYS A 2 22.76 -27.46 14.86
N ILE A 3 21.74 -26.99 14.15
CA ILE A 3 21.70 -25.63 13.61
C ILE A 3 20.91 -24.74 14.57
N LYS A 4 21.51 -23.61 14.97
CA LYS A 4 20.85 -22.60 15.80
C LYS A 4 20.50 -21.37 14.96
N LEU A 5 19.21 -21.14 14.77
CA LEU A 5 18.68 -20.01 14.02
C LEU A 5 18.54 -18.84 15.00
N ILE A 6 19.45 -17.88 14.93
CA ILE A 6 19.45 -16.68 15.78
C ILE A 6 18.60 -15.62 15.07
N TYR A 7 17.38 -15.42 15.59
CA TYR A 7 16.43 -14.42 15.09
C TYR A 7 16.59 -13.11 15.86
N LEU A 8 17.15 -12.10 15.21
CA LEU A 8 17.50 -10.81 15.81
C LEU A 8 16.28 -9.85 15.77
N ALA A 9 15.52 -9.83 16.86
CA ALA A 9 14.35 -8.98 17.07
C ALA A 9 14.62 -7.86 18.09
N ALA A 10 15.77 -7.19 17.98
CA ALA A 10 16.26 -6.23 18.98
C ALA A 10 16.73 -4.88 18.40
N GLY A 11 16.37 -4.55 17.15
CA GLY A 11 16.79 -3.30 16.50
C GLY A 11 16.20 -2.04 17.14
N ASN A 12 16.90 -0.90 17.06
CA ASN A 12 16.58 0.33 17.81
C ASN A 12 15.55 1.29 17.17
N SER A 13 14.92 0.92 16.04
CA SER A 13 13.88 1.70 15.34
C SER A 13 14.18 3.21 15.10
N ARG A 14 15.44 3.64 15.18
CA ARG A 14 15.80 5.08 15.19
C ARG A 14 15.37 5.81 13.91
N ARG A 15 15.61 5.19 12.74
CA ARG A 15 15.25 5.75 11.43
C ARG A 15 13.73 5.75 11.22
N PHE A 16 13.09 4.63 11.50
CA PHE A 16 11.63 4.46 11.51
C PHE A 16 10.90 5.55 12.33
N ASN A 17 11.34 5.80 13.56
CA ASN A 17 10.72 6.80 14.44
C ASN A 17 11.03 8.25 14.03
N SER A 18 12.19 8.50 13.42
CA SER A 18 12.55 9.85 12.94
C SER A 18 11.66 10.36 11.80
N GLN A 19 11.21 9.46 10.90
CA GLN A 19 10.24 9.80 9.86
C GLN A 19 8.84 10.04 10.42
N ARG A 20 8.41 9.23 11.39
CA ARG A 20 7.10 9.41 12.04
C ARG A 20 6.97 10.78 12.70
N MET A 21 8.00 11.23 13.43
CA MET A 21 8.02 12.56 14.05
C MET A 21 7.97 13.73 13.05
N GLN A 22 8.32 13.52 11.78
CA GLN A 22 8.20 14.52 10.71
C GLN A 22 6.81 14.53 10.06
N ASN A 23 6.05 13.43 10.17
CA ASN A 23 4.78 13.21 9.47
C ASN A 23 3.52 13.32 10.38
N THR A 24 3.69 13.57 11.69
CA THR A 24 2.60 13.74 12.67
C THR A 24 2.95 14.76 13.76
N GLU A 25 1.95 15.47 14.30
CA GLU A 25 2.06 16.31 15.52
C GLU A 25 2.59 15.51 16.74
N PRO A 26 3.13 16.15 17.79
CA PRO A 26 4.08 15.51 18.72
C PRO A 26 3.45 14.32 19.46
N PRO A 27 4.21 13.23 19.67
CA PRO A 27 3.64 12.00 20.21
C PRO A 27 3.23 12.16 21.68
N GLN A 28 2.01 11.72 21.98
CA GLN A 28 1.69 11.25 23.33
C GLN A 28 2.31 9.85 23.47
N SER A 29 3.36 9.77 24.28
CA SER A 29 4.12 8.58 24.73
C SER A 29 5.10 7.91 23.74
N GLU A 30 5.95 7.06 24.31
CA GLU A 30 7.32 6.65 23.95
C GLU A 30 7.57 6.16 22.50
N ALA A 31 8.83 6.19 22.07
CA ALA A 31 9.28 5.73 20.75
C ALA A 31 8.80 4.30 20.45
N GLU A 32 7.89 4.15 19.48
CA GLU A 32 7.31 2.85 19.13
C GLU A 32 8.34 1.93 18.46
N ASN A 33 8.30 0.65 18.81
CA ASN A 33 9.17 -0.38 18.26
C ASN A 33 8.67 -0.81 16.86
N LYS A 34 9.48 -0.55 15.81
CA LYS A 34 9.16 -0.91 14.41
C LYS A 34 8.78 -2.38 14.23
N LEU A 35 9.36 -3.28 15.03
CA LEU A 35 9.12 -4.71 14.93
C LEU A 35 7.71 -5.09 15.37
N LEU A 36 7.08 -4.26 16.22
CA LEU A 36 5.69 -4.39 16.66
C LEU A 36 4.70 -3.64 15.76
N TYR A 37 5.19 -2.86 14.78
CA TYR A 37 4.34 -2.21 13.79
C TYR A 37 3.56 -3.25 13.00
N LEU A 38 2.25 -3.02 12.84
CA LEU A 38 1.38 -3.90 12.06
C LEU A 38 1.67 -3.68 10.57
N LEU A 39 2.29 -4.67 9.94
CA LEU A 39 2.31 -4.80 8.49
C LEU A 39 1.09 -5.65 8.14
N ASP A 40 0.21 -5.13 7.29
CA ASP A 40 -1.14 -5.67 7.05
C ASP A 40 -1.92 -5.96 8.35
N GLU A 41 -2.00 -7.23 8.75
CA GLU A 41 -2.77 -7.71 9.90
C GLU A 41 -1.91 -8.18 11.08
N LYS A 42 -0.58 -8.26 10.93
CA LYS A 42 0.29 -8.83 11.97
C LYS A 42 1.56 -8.00 12.23
N PRO A 43 2.12 -8.07 13.45
CA PRO A 43 3.37 -7.39 13.77
C PRO A 43 4.49 -7.80 12.80
N MET A 44 5.30 -6.85 12.33
CA MET A 44 6.37 -7.07 11.36
C MET A 44 7.26 -8.26 11.71
N PHE A 45 7.67 -8.38 12.99
CA PHE A 45 8.52 -9.49 13.44
C PHE A 45 7.90 -10.88 13.26
N ARG A 46 6.57 -10.99 13.09
CA ARG A 46 5.88 -12.27 12.91
C ARG A 46 6.09 -12.87 11.53
N TYR A 47 6.32 -12.06 10.49
CA TYR A 47 6.33 -12.55 9.11
C TYR A 47 7.39 -13.62 8.85
N LEU A 48 8.64 -13.30 9.15
CA LEU A 48 9.73 -14.27 9.03
C LEU A 48 9.75 -15.26 10.20
N PHE A 49 9.40 -14.81 11.42
CA PHE A 49 9.29 -15.68 12.59
C PHE A 49 8.38 -16.89 12.34
N ASP A 50 7.14 -16.67 11.88
CA ASP A 50 6.16 -17.75 11.68
C ASP A 50 6.68 -18.78 10.65
N ARG A 51 7.39 -18.32 9.61
CA ARG A 51 8.00 -19.19 8.60
C ARG A 51 9.16 -20.01 9.18
N LEU A 52 10.02 -19.37 9.99
CA LEU A 52 11.13 -20.06 10.67
C LEU A 52 10.62 -21.11 11.67
N VAL A 53 9.51 -20.84 12.37
CA VAL A 53 8.86 -21.83 13.25
C VAL A 53 8.47 -23.08 12.44
N LYS A 54 7.77 -22.90 11.32
CA LYS A 54 7.34 -24.00 10.44
C LYS A 54 8.52 -24.80 9.89
N VAL A 55 9.60 -24.11 9.49
CA VAL A 55 10.81 -24.79 9.01
C VAL A 55 11.47 -25.58 10.15
N CYS A 56 11.67 -24.98 11.33
CA CYS A 56 12.23 -25.69 12.47
C CYS A 56 11.34 -26.86 12.94
N GLN A 57 10.02 -26.78 12.79
CA GLN A 57 9.11 -27.90 13.07
C GLN A 57 9.39 -29.10 12.18
N ARG A 58 9.73 -28.88 10.90
CA ARG A 58 10.08 -29.91 9.92
C ARG A 58 11.49 -30.48 10.11
N HIS A 59 12.36 -29.74 10.80
CA HIS A 59 13.77 -30.13 11.04
C HIS A 59 14.07 -30.24 12.56
N PRO A 60 13.91 -31.45 13.16
CA PRO A 60 14.07 -31.69 14.60
C PRO A 60 15.41 -31.26 15.23
N GLU A 61 16.47 -31.21 14.44
CA GLU A 61 17.81 -30.81 14.89
C GLU A 61 18.01 -29.28 14.89
N TRP A 62 17.04 -28.53 14.38
CA TRP A 62 17.09 -27.08 14.28
C TRP A 62 16.28 -26.45 15.41
N GLU A 63 16.83 -25.37 15.97
CA GLU A 63 16.21 -24.60 17.06
C GLU A 63 16.34 -23.11 16.77
N MET A 64 15.24 -22.39 16.94
CA MET A 64 15.21 -20.94 16.82
C MET A 64 15.42 -20.25 18.17
N ILE A 65 16.20 -19.17 18.16
CA ILE A 65 16.54 -18.35 19.31
C ILE A 65 16.16 -16.91 18.99
N VAL A 66 15.07 -16.43 19.56
CA VAL A 66 14.62 -15.05 19.43
C VAL A 66 15.39 -14.19 20.42
N VAL A 67 16.23 -13.30 19.91
CA VAL A 67 16.94 -12.30 20.71
C VAL A 67 16.17 -10.99 20.64
N THR A 68 15.69 -10.50 21.77
CA THR A 68 14.94 -9.24 21.84
C THR A 68 15.36 -8.41 23.06
N GLN A 69 15.23 -7.09 22.97
CA GLN A 69 15.30 -6.19 24.13
C GLN A 69 13.91 -5.77 24.63
N TYR A 70 12.87 -6.16 23.90
CA TYR A 70 11.49 -5.73 24.09
C TYR A 70 10.67 -6.82 24.78
N PRO A 71 10.20 -6.60 26.03
CA PRO A 71 9.37 -7.55 26.76
C PRO A 71 8.09 -7.94 26.00
N GLU A 72 7.54 -7.04 25.18
CA GLU A 72 6.34 -7.27 24.37
C GLU A 72 6.54 -8.39 23.34
N ILE A 73 7.70 -8.42 22.68
CA ILE A 73 8.05 -9.49 21.74
C ILE A 73 8.20 -10.82 22.49
N GLU A 74 8.85 -10.81 23.66
CA GLU A 74 8.96 -12.01 24.50
C GLU A 74 7.59 -12.54 24.93
N HIS A 75 6.69 -11.66 25.39
CA HIS A 75 5.34 -12.02 25.77
C HIS A 75 4.55 -12.62 24.61
N GLN A 76 4.64 -12.04 23.41
CA GLN A 76 3.96 -12.59 22.24
C GLN A 76 4.48 -13.98 21.85
N VAL A 77 5.81 -14.20 21.92
CA VAL A 77 6.38 -15.53 21.62
C VAL A 77 6.00 -16.57 22.68
N LYS A 78 5.96 -16.19 23.96
CA LYS A 78 5.47 -17.08 25.04
C LYS A 78 4.00 -17.44 24.87
N ALA A 79 3.15 -16.46 24.55
CA ALA A 79 1.72 -16.70 24.31
C ALA A 79 1.49 -17.67 23.14
N LEU A 80 2.31 -17.61 22.08
CA LEU A 80 2.27 -18.59 21.00
C LEU A 80 2.64 -20.00 21.47
N GLN A 81 3.72 -20.10 22.25
CA GLN A 81 4.17 -21.37 22.80
C GLN A 81 3.10 -22.03 23.69
N GLU A 82 2.34 -21.22 24.42
CA GLU A 82 1.22 -21.67 25.25
C GLU A 82 0.02 -22.12 24.40
N ASN A 83 -0.29 -21.39 23.32
CA ASN A 83 -1.40 -21.72 22.42
C ASN A 83 -1.13 -22.97 21.57
N GLU A 84 0.12 -23.29 21.26
CA GLU A 84 0.52 -24.49 20.51
C GLU A 84 0.54 -25.78 21.35
N GLN A 85 0.14 -25.75 22.62
CA GLN A 85 0.07 -26.94 23.49
C GLN A 85 -0.96 -28.02 23.06
N GLN A 86 -1.52 -27.93 21.86
CA GLN A 86 -2.37 -28.94 21.22
C GLN A 86 -1.60 -29.92 20.29
N GLY A 87 -0.29 -30.13 20.51
CA GLY A 87 0.41 -31.34 20.05
C GLY A 87 1.54 -31.14 19.02
N GLU A 88 1.88 -29.90 18.66
CA GLU A 88 3.01 -29.62 17.75
C GLU A 88 4.27 -29.18 18.51
N ARG A 89 5.45 -29.50 17.98
CA ARG A 89 6.74 -29.10 18.54
C ARG A 89 6.92 -27.59 18.33
N PHE A 90 7.19 -26.83 19.40
CA PHE A 90 7.57 -25.41 19.29
C PHE A 90 9.07 -25.22 19.58
N PRO A 91 9.95 -25.26 18.56
CA PRO A 91 11.40 -25.27 18.73
C PRO A 91 11.97 -23.86 18.89
N VAL A 92 11.37 -23.05 19.76
CA VAL A 92 11.71 -21.63 19.93
C VAL A 92 12.08 -21.36 21.38
N LYS A 93 13.18 -20.63 21.57
CA LYS A 93 13.49 -19.99 22.85
C LYS A 93 13.65 -18.49 22.70
N THR A 94 13.34 -17.75 23.75
CA THR A 94 13.52 -16.30 23.81
C THR A 94 14.70 -15.94 24.72
N VAL A 95 15.43 -14.89 24.36
CA VAL A 95 16.50 -14.31 25.18
C VAL A 95 16.37 -12.81 25.22
N ILE A 96 16.21 -12.29 26.44
CA ILE A 96 16.21 -10.86 26.73
C ILE A 96 17.64 -10.33 26.76
N SER A 97 17.98 -9.49 25.79
CA SER A 97 19.26 -8.80 25.69
C SER A 97 19.07 -7.31 25.96
N LYS A 98 19.09 -6.94 27.25
CA LYS A 98 18.89 -5.54 27.71
C LYS A 98 19.92 -4.56 27.15
N ASP A 99 21.08 -5.03 26.71
CA ASP A 99 22.15 -4.20 26.16
C ASP A 99 22.07 -4.02 24.64
N SER A 100 21.06 -4.58 23.96
CA SER A 100 20.94 -4.47 22.49
C SER A 100 20.83 -3.02 22.00
N TYR A 101 20.36 -2.09 22.85
CA TYR A 101 20.35 -0.67 22.52
C TYR A 101 21.74 -0.07 22.23
N LYS A 102 22.81 -0.72 22.71
CA LYS A 102 24.20 -0.31 22.49
C LYS A 102 24.76 -0.69 21.12
N GLY A 103 24.05 -1.54 20.37
CA GLY A 103 24.39 -1.89 18.98
C GLY A 103 24.27 -3.38 18.66
N ALA A 104 24.30 -3.71 17.37
CA ALA A 104 24.05 -5.06 16.85
C ALA A 104 24.98 -6.14 17.43
N ALA A 105 26.21 -5.80 17.84
CA ALA A 105 27.14 -6.74 18.44
C ALA A 105 26.58 -7.37 19.73
N TYR A 106 25.82 -6.61 20.53
CA TYR A 106 25.27 -7.10 21.80
C TYR A 106 24.18 -8.16 21.56
N SER A 107 23.33 -7.96 20.54
CA SER A 107 22.31 -8.94 20.15
C SER A 107 22.93 -10.22 19.58
N VAL A 108 23.96 -10.09 18.73
CA VAL A 108 24.71 -11.25 18.21
C VAL A 108 25.33 -12.06 19.35
N LYS A 109 26.00 -11.39 20.30
CA LYS A 109 26.61 -12.05 21.48
C LYS A 109 25.57 -12.76 22.33
N ALA A 110 24.42 -12.13 22.58
CA ALA A 110 23.34 -12.74 23.34
C ALA A 110 22.82 -14.01 22.65
N GLY A 111 22.62 -13.97 21.33
CA GLY A 111 22.20 -15.13 20.54
C GLY A 111 23.21 -16.29 20.60
N ILE A 112 24.50 -16.02 20.45
CA ILE A 112 25.55 -17.05 20.50
C ILE A 112 25.66 -17.66 21.90
N ARG A 113 25.66 -16.84 22.95
CA ARG A 113 25.72 -17.33 24.34
C ARG A 113 24.52 -18.21 24.66
N ALA A 114 23.35 -17.85 24.14
CA ALA A 114 22.13 -18.64 24.29
C ALA A 114 22.15 -19.93 23.48
N ALA A 115 22.80 -19.94 22.32
CA ALA A 115 22.86 -21.08 21.42
C ALA A 115 23.48 -22.32 22.05
N GLY A 116 24.46 -22.14 22.95
CA GLY A 116 25.14 -23.26 23.61
C GLY A 116 25.86 -24.15 22.61
N ASP A 117 25.66 -25.46 22.72
CA ASP A 117 26.19 -26.45 21.77
C ASP A 117 25.49 -26.35 20.41
N ALA A 118 26.27 -26.08 19.37
CA ALA A 118 25.81 -25.89 18.00
C ALA A 118 26.91 -26.27 17.01
N ASP A 119 26.52 -26.82 15.86
CA ASP A 119 27.43 -27.04 14.72
C ASP A 119 27.54 -25.78 13.87
N ALA A 120 26.48 -24.97 13.82
CA ALA A 120 26.41 -23.73 13.07
C ALA A 120 25.33 -22.77 13.59
N TYR A 121 25.52 -21.49 13.25
CA TYR A 121 24.61 -20.39 13.53
C TYR A 121 24.08 -19.82 12.22
N ALA A 122 22.78 -19.62 12.12
CA ALA A 122 22.15 -18.88 11.02
C ALA A 122 21.49 -17.61 11.60
N PHE A 123 21.95 -16.44 11.18
CA PHE A 123 21.44 -15.16 11.65
C PHE A 123 20.38 -14.63 10.71
N PHE A 124 19.18 -14.46 11.25
CA PHE A 124 18.02 -13.86 10.60
C PHE A 124 17.69 -12.55 11.31
N VAL A 125 17.13 -11.58 10.57
CA VAL A 125 16.73 -10.28 11.11
C VAL A 125 15.21 -10.15 11.07
N ALA A 126 14.64 -9.49 12.08
CA ALA A 126 13.18 -9.46 12.26
C ALA A 126 12.45 -8.43 11.39
N ASP A 127 13.19 -7.59 10.69
CA ASP A 127 12.72 -6.52 9.80
C ASP A 127 12.78 -6.91 8.32
N GLN A 128 12.97 -8.18 7.99
CA GLN A 128 12.99 -8.73 6.61
C GLN A 128 11.73 -9.59 6.34
N PRO A 129 10.52 -9.02 6.27
CA PRO A 129 9.26 -9.77 6.26
C PRO A 129 9.00 -10.51 4.94
N TYR A 130 9.71 -10.20 3.86
CA TYR A 130 9.46 -10.77 2.54
C TYR A 130 10.29 -12.02 2.24
N PHE A 131 11.28 -12.37 3.07
CA PHE A 131 12.10 -13.57 2.89
C PHE A 131 11.26 -14.85 3.01
N THR A 132 11.12 -15.59 1.91
CA THR A 132 10.08 -16.63 1.77
C THR A 132 10.41 -17.92 2.54
N GLU A 133 9.39 -18.74 2.82
CA GLU A 133 9.61 -20.04 3.50
C GLU A 133 10.48 -20.99 2.65
N GLU A 134 10.27 -21.00 1.33
CA GLU A 134 11.09 -21.76 0.37
C GLU A 134 12.56 -21.29 0.40
N SER A 135 12.81 -19.97 0.38
CA SER A 135 14.16 -19.43 0.48
C SER A 135 14.82 -19.69 1.84
N VAL A 136 14.06 -19.66 2.95
CA VAL A 136 14.57 -20.03 4.27
C VAL A 136 15.08 -21.46 4.27
N GLU A 137 14.26 -22.40 3.82
CA GLU A 137 14.61 -23.81 3.82
C GLU A 137 15.73 -24.11 2.84
N GLY A 138 15.62 -23.63 1.60
CA GLY A 138 16.66 -23.81 0.58
C GLY A 138 18.01 -23.21 0.98
N PHE A 139 18.01 -22.05 1.65
CA PHE A 139 19.23 -21.48 2.22
C PHE A 139 19.84 -22.40 3.26
N LEU A 140 19.06 -22.80 4.27
CA LEU A 140 19.57 -23.60 5.40
C LEU A 140 20.07 -24.97 4.92
N GLU A 141 19.35 -25.65 4.03
CA GLU A 141 19.75 -26.94 3.46
C GLU A 141 21.02 -26.83 2.62
N LYS A 142 21.15 -25.76 1.82
CA LYS A 142 22.39 -25.51 1.05
C LYS A 142 23.56 -25.27 1.98
N MET A 143 23.38 -24.47 3.03
CA MET A 143 24.45 -24.18 3.98
C MET A 143 24.87 -25.42 4.77
N GLU A 144 23.92 -26.24 5.21
CA GLU A 144 24.20 -27.51 5.87
C GLU A 144 25.00 -28.46 4.97
N ARG A 145 24.71 -28.49 3.67
CA ARG A 145 25.40 -29.33 2.70
C ARG A 145 26.80 -28.82 2.35
N GLU A 146 26.92 -27.53 2.04
CA GLU A 146 28.09 -26.95 1.35
C GLU A 146 28.94 -26.05 2.25
N ALA A 147 28.35 -25.40 3.26
CA ALA A 147 29.00 -24.38 4.09
C ALA A 147 29.39 -24.90 5.49
N LYS A 148 29.82 -26.16 5.59
CA LYS A 148 30.16 -26.80 6.89
C LYS A 148 31.37 -26.19 7.59
N VAL A 149 32.28 -25.61 6.82
CA VAL A 149 33.57 -25.06 7.32
C VAL A 149 33.84 -23.63 6.89
N VAL A 150 32.97 -23.04 6.08
CA VAL A 150 33.07 -21.66 5.58
C VAL A 150 31.75 -20.94 5.84
N PRO A 151 31.74 -19.61 6.02
CA PRO A 151 30.49 -18.88 6.17
C PRO A 151 29.73 -18.82 4.85
N GLY A 152 28.45 -18.44 4.92
CA GLY A 152 27.64 -18.23 3.73
C GLY A 152 26.57 -17.17 3.94
N CYS A 153 25.98 -16.67 2.86
CA CYS A 153 24.89 -15.70 2.93
C CYS A 153 23.98 -15.81 1.71
N VAL A 154 22.84 -15.13 1.79
CA VAL A 154 21.97 -14.93 0.63
C VAL A 154 22.50 -13.79 -0.25
N THR A 155 22.27 -13.92 -1.55
CA THR A 155 22.56 -12.91 -2.57
C THR A 155 21.39 -12.77 -3.54
N CYS A 156 21.22 -11.57 -4.08
CA CYS A 156 20.34 -11.31 -5.22
C CYS A 156 21.05 -10.34 -6.17
N ASN A 157 21.22 -10.73 -7.42
CA ASN A 157 21.90 -9.93 -8.45
C ASN A 157 23.29 -9.44 -8.00
N GLY A 158 24.01 -10.28 -7.25
CA GLY A 158 25.34 -9.96 -6.71
C GLY A 158 25.34 -9.05 -5.47
N GLN A 159 24.18 -8.64 -4.95
CA GLN A 159 24.06 -7.96 -3.67
C GLN A 159 23.94 -8.96 -2.53
N GLU A 160 24.82 -8.84 -1.52
CA GLU A 160 24.84 -9.71 -0.34
C GLU A 160 23.89 -9.21 0.75
N GLY A 161 23.09 -10.12 1.30
CA GLY A 161 22.09 -9.80 2.31
C GLY A 161 22.01 -10.81 3.46
N ASN A 162 20.94 -10.67 4.24
CA ASN A 162 20.56 -11.65 5.26
C ASN A 162 19.69 -12.75 4.62
N PRO A 163 19.62 -13.95 5.22
CA PRO A 163 20.38 -14.43 6.38
C PRO A 163 21.88 -14.66 6.12
N VAL A 164 22.63 -14.72 7.22
CA VAL A 164 24.08 -15.04 7.22
C VAL A 164 24.35 -16.28 8.06
N TRP A 165 25.10 -17.23 7.50
CA TRP A 165 25.48 -18.50 8.09
C TRP A 165 26.93 -18.51 8.57
N PHE A 166 27.16 -19.10 9.73
CA PHE A 166 28.50 -19.33 10.29
C PHE A 166 28.61 -20.73 10.92
N PRO A 167 29.60 -21.54 10.51
CA PRO A 167 30.04 -22.68 11.30
C PRO A 167 30.45 -22.28 12.72
N ALA A 168 30.24 -23.16 13.70
CA ALA A 168 30.44 -22.85 15.12
C ALA A 168 31.86 -22.35 15.47
N LYS A 169 32.88 -22.75 14.69
CA LYS A 169 34.27 -22.27 14.87
C LYS A 169 34.43 -20.75 14.79
N TYR A 170 33.52 -20.04 14.10
CA TYR A 170 33.54 -18.57 14.03
C TYR A 170 32.88 -17.89 15.24
N GLY A 171 32.31 -18.66 16.18
CA GLY A 171 31.64 -18.15 17.37
C GLY A 171 32.51 -17.22 18.21
N LYS A 172 33.83 -17.51 18.34
CA LYS A 172 34.77 -16.66 19.07
C LYS A 172 34.89 -15.27 18.43
N GLU A 173 35.06 -15.20 17.11
CA GLU A 173 35.17 -13.92 16.39
C GLU A 173 33.86 -13.12 16.47
N LEU A 174 32.71 -13.79 16.42
CA LEU A 174 31.42 -13.14 16.58
C LEU A 174 31.23 -12.60 18.01
N LEU A 175 31.78 -13.27 19.02
CA LEU A 175 31.78 -12.81 20.42
C LEU A 175 32.71 -11.60 20.66
N GLU A 176 33.66 -11.36 19.77
CA GLU A 176 34.61 -10.23 19.79
C GLU A 176 34.07 -8.97 19.08
N LEU A 177 32.88 -9.02 18.46
CA LEU A 177 32.26 -7.84 17.84
C LEU A 177 32.00 -6.71 18.85
N GLU A 178 32.04 -5.45 18.41
CA GLU A 178 31.81 -4.29 19.28
C GLU A 178 30.90 -3.25 18.60
N GLY A 179 30.20 -2.47 19.41
CA GLY A 179 29.29 -1.41 18.96
C GLY A 179 28.22 -1.93 18.00
N ASP A 180 28.04 -1.21 16.88
CA ASP A 180 27.05 -1.51 15.84
C ASP A 180 27.50 -2.59 14.84
N ALA A 181 28.66 -3.23 15.05
CA ALA A 181 29.15 -4.26 14.13
C ALA A 181 28.31 -5.55 14.22
N GLY A 182 27.58 -5.86 13.14
CA GLY A 182 26.88 -7.14 12.98
C GLY A 182 27.76 -8.25 12.40
N GLY A 183 27.20 -9.46 12.28
CA GLY A 183 27.89 -10.64 11.73
C GLY A 183 28.50 -10.45 10.34
N ARG A 184 27.91 -9.57 9.51
CA ARG A 184 28.46 -9.19 8.19
C ARG A 184 29.91 -8.71 8.26
N LYS A 185 30.36 -8.10 9.37
CA LYS A 185 31.78 -7.69 9.56
C LYS A 185 32.73 -8.89 9.60
N VAL A 186 32.32 -10.00 10.22
CA VAL A 186 33.10 -11.26 10.24
C VAL A 186 33.02 -11.94 8.88
N PHE A 187 31.83 -12.02 8.29
CA PHE A 187 31.61 -12.61 6.96
C PHE A 187 32.57 -12.07 5.90
N ARG A 188 32.71 -10.73 5.82
CA ARG A 188 33.56 -10.06 4.82
C ARG A 188 35.03 -10.50 4.83
N ARG A 189 35.55 -10.97 5.97
CA ARG A 189 36.94 -11.48 6.07
C ARG A 189 37.15 -12.79 5.32
N TYR A 190 36.08 -13.55 5.10
CA TYR A 190 36.10 -14.90 4.54
C TYR A 190 35.29 -15.02 3.25
N ARG A 191 34.82 -13.88 2.71
CA ARG A 191 33.94 -13.75 1.54
C ARG A 191 34.41 -14.56 0.33
N GLU A 192 35.71 -14.58 0.04
CA GLU A 192 36.27 -15.28 -1.13
C GLU A 192 36.04 -16.80 -1.10
N LYS A 193 35.86 -17.37 0.09
CA LYS A 193 35.63 -18.81 0.29
C LYS A 193 34.19 -19.11 0.71
N ALA A 194 33.33 -18.09 0.72
CA ALA A 194 31.97 -18.20 1.23
C ALA A 194 31.05 -18.94 0.24
N VAL A 195 30.00 -19.54 0.78
CA VAL A 195 28.91 -20.14 -0.02
C VAL A 195 27.79 -19.13 -0.15
N PHE A 196 27.28 -18.98 -1.36
CA PHE A 196 26.24 -18.01 -1.70
C PHE A 196 24.94 -18.73 -2.09
N TYR A 197 23.82 -18.29 -1.55
CA TYR A 197 22.48 -18.74 -1.96
C TYR A 197 21.78 -17.63 -2.73
N GLU A 198 21.50 -17.85 -4.01
CA GLU A 198 20.89 -16.84 -4.87
C GLU A 198 19.35 -16.91 -4.74
N VAL A 199 18.71 -15.78 -4.44
CA VAL A 199 17.25 -15.62 -4.49
C VAL A 199 16.82 -14.92 -5.77
N SER A 200 15.63 -15.24 -6.25
CA SER A 200 15.12 -14.71 -7.52
C SER A 200 14.48 -13.33 -7.40
N LEU A 201 14.06 -12.93 -6.20
CA LEU A 201 13.36 -11.68 -5.95
C LEU A 201 14.20 -10.77 -5.06
N GLU A 202 14.53 -9.57 -5.55
CA GLU A 202 15.29 -8.56 -4.78
C GLU A 202 14.57 -8.18 -3.48
N LYS A 203 13.24 -8.17 -3.51
CA LYS A 203 12.37 -7.91 -2.35
C LYS A 203 12.64 -8.84 -1.17
N GLU A 204 13.14 -10.05 -1.41
CA GLU A 204 13.50 -10.98 -0.34
C GLU A 204 14.69 -10.49 0.49
N LEU A 205 15.56 -9.61 -0.03
CA LEU A 205 16.69 -9.01 0.71
C LEU A 205 16.35 -7.68 1.40
N GLU A 206 15.10 -7.21 1.27
CA GLU A 206 14.69 -5.90 1.76
C GLU A 206 14.50 -5.89 3.29
N ASP A 207 15.29 -5.06 3.98
CA ASP A 207 15.13 -4.74 5.41
C ASP A 207 14.24 -3.48 5.55
N ILE A 208 13.12 -3.56 6.29
CA ILE A 208 12.24 -2.42 6.56
C ILE A 208 12.83 -1.54 7.66
N ASP A 209 13.63 -0.54 7.27
CA ASP A 209 14.27 0.43 8.18
C ASP A 209 13.51 1.76 8.34
N TYR A 210 12.64 2.02 7.38
CA TYR A 210 11.79 3.20 7.28
C TYR A 210 10.34 2.75 7.44
N MET A 211 9.40 3.67 7.75
CA MET A 211 7.99 3.29 7.63
C MET A 211 7.80 2.80 6.19
N PRO A 212 7.16 1.63 5.96
CA PRO A 212 6.76 1.26 4.61
C PRO A 212 6.03 2.48 4.07
N GLU A 213 6.60 3.11 3.04
CA GLU A 213 5.85 4.09 2.29
C GLU A 213 4.59 3.35 1.87
N ILE A 214 3.43 3.85 2.29
CA ILE A 214 2.18 3.40 1.69
C ILE A 214 2.43 3.63 0.21
N GLU A 215 2.66 2.56 -0.56
CA GLU A 215 2.92 2.62 -1.99
C GLU A 215 1.61 2.93 -2.71
N LYS A 216 0.95 4.02 -2.27
CA LYS A 216 -0.11 4.71 -2.99
C LYS A 216 0.42 4.89 -4.38
N MET A 217 -0.33 4.43 -5.37
CA MET A 217 0.02 4.59 -6.78
C MET A 217 0.68 5.95 -7.00
N ARG A 218 1.95 5.89 -7.42
CA ARG A 218 2.75 7.05 -7.76
C ARG A 218 2.12 7.72 -8.97
N ILE A 219 1.17 8.64 -8.76
CA ILE A 219 0.63 9.47 -9.83
C ILE A 219 1.69 10.51 -10.18
N THR A 220 2.59 10.16 -11.09
CA THR A 220 3.55 11.09 -11.69
C THR A 220 2.80 11.98 -12.67
N GLU A 221 2.34 13.13 -12.22
CA GLU A 221 1.98 14.26 -13.10
C GLU A 221 3.14 15.26 -13.12
N GLY A 222 3.96 15.22 -14.18
CA GLY A 222 5.00 16.24 -14.41
C GLY A 222 6.33 16.02 -13.69
N GLY A 223 6.58 14.82 -13.13
CA GLY A 223 7.90 14.47 -12.56
C GLY A 223 8.11 14.89 -11.10
N THR A 224 7.08 15.38 -10.40
CA THR A 224 7.10 15.63 -8.95
C THR A 224 6.23 14.63 -8.20
N GLU A 225 6.76 14.15 -7.07
CA GLU A 225 6.10 13.24 -6.14
C GLU A 225 4.96 13.97 -5.40
N LYS A 226 3.79 13.32 -5.29
CA LYS A 226 2.60 13.89 -4.65
C LYS A 226 1.97 12.88 -3.70
N THR A 227 1.76 13.28 -2.46
CA THR A 227 1.04 12.55 -1.41
C THR A 227 -0.47 12.73 -1.56
N PHE A 228 -1.21 11.62 -1.58
CA PHE A 228 -2.67 11.67 -1.57
C PHE A 228 -3.23 11.81 -0.15
N HIS A 229 -4.11 12.80 0.03
CA HIS A 229 -4.89 13.01 1.24
C HIS A 229 -6.39 13.03 0.92
N VAL A 230 -7.18 12.46 1.83
CA VAL A 230 -8.64 12.52 1.77
C VAL A 230 -9.21 12.97 3.12
N TYR A 231 -10.26 13.79 3.05
CA TYR A 231 -10.96 14.32 4.20
C TYR A 231 -12.47 14.15 4.04
N VAL A 232 -13.15 14.06 5.17
CA VAL A 232 -14.61 14.01 5.30
C VAL A 232 -15.06 15.02 6.35
N ILE A 233 -16.35 15.38 6.36
CA ILE A 233 -16.94 16.08 7.48
C ILE A 233 -17.55 15.04 8.42
N GLU A 234 -17.13 15.07 9.68
CA GLU A 234 -17.68 14.22 10.74
C GLU A 234 -17.93 15.08 11.98
N ASN A 235 -19.18 15.03 12.48
CA ASN A 235 -19.63 15.88 13.59
C ASN A 235 -19.38 17.37 13.32
N GLY A 236 -19.59 17.82 12.08
CA GLY A 236 -19.41 19.21 11.65
C GLY A 236 -17.96 19.68 11.60
N LYS A 237 -16.98 18.77 11.66
CA LYS A 237 -15.55 19.09 11.57
C LYS A 237 -14.88 18.33 10.44
N LEU A 238 -13.93 18.97 9.78
CA LEU A 238 -13.07 18.34 8.81
C LEU A 238 -12.16 17.31 9.50
N GLN A 239 -12.23 16.06 9.04
CA GLN A 239 -11.39 14.97 9.53
C GLN A 239 -10.65 14.31 8.37
N ARG A 240 -9.35 14.10 8.56
CA ARG A 240 -8.52 13.34 7.61
C ARG A 240 -8.80 11.84 7.77
N LYS A 241 -8.89 11.12 6.66
CA LYS A 241 -8.94 9.65 6.63
C LYS A 241 -7.64 9.07 6.07
N GLU A 242 -7.34 7.82 6.43
CA GLU A 242 -6.11 7.14 6.03
C GLU A 242 -6.10 6.79 4.55
N SER A 243 -7.26 6.43 4.00
CA SER A 243 -7.46 5.97 2.63
C SER A 243 -8.79 6.46 2.05
N LEU A 244 -8.88 6.52 0.72
CA LEU A 244 -10.13 6.78 0.02
C LEU A 244 -11.17 5.68 0.27
N LEU A 245 -10.74 4.41 0.40
CA LEU A 245 -11.59 3.29 0.82
C LEU A 245 -12.32 3.58 2.13
N MET A 246 -11.59 3.96 3.18
CA MET A 246 -12.19 4.32 4.48
C MET A 246 -13.12 5.51 4.36
N ALA A 247 -12.73 6.52 3.58
CA ALA A 247 -13.58 7.70 3.37
C ALA A 247 -14.91 7.31 2.68
N LEU A 248 -14.91 6.32 1.80
CA LEU A 248 -16.10 5.81 1.13
C LEU A 248 -16.84 4.71 1.94
N GLY A 249 -16.32 4.31 3.09
CA GLY A 249 -16.89 3.22 3.90
C GLY A 249 -16.75 1.84 3.24
N LEU A 250 -15.69 1.65 2.45
CA LEU A 250 -15.41 0.43 1.70
C LEU A 250 -14.30 -0.38 2.36
N THR A 251 -14.39 -1.70 2.21
CA THR A 251 -13.34 -2.65 2.59
C THR A 251 -12.88 -3.46 1.38
N GLU A 252 -11.74 -4.10 1.51
CA GLU A 252 -11.14 -4.99 0.50
C GLU A 252 -11.96 -6.24 0.21
N GLN A 253 -12.82 -6.65 1.14
CA GLN A 253 -13.73 -7.78 0.99
C GLN A 253 -14.95 -7.43 0.12
N MET A 254 -15.23 -6.14 -0.06
CA MET A 254 -16.32 -5.67 -0.90
C MET A 254 -15.88 -5.67 -2.37
N VAL A 255 -16.81 -6.04 -3.25
CA VAL A 255 -16.64 -6.00 -4.72
C VAL A 255 -17.52 -4.91 -5.34
N PRO A 256 -17.35 -3.62 -5.01
CA PRO A 256 -18.28 -2.59 -5.47
C PRO A 256 -18.12 -2.31 -6.96
N ARG A 257 -19.21 -1.83 -7.56
CA ARG A 257 -19.22 -1.27 -8.92
C ARG A 257 -19.31 0.25 -8.80
N ILE A 258 -18.23 0.95 -9.11
CA ILE A 258 -18.06 2.38 -8.84
C ILE A 258 -17.86 3.14 -10.15
N ALA A 259 -18.62 4.23 -10.34
CA ALA A 259 -18.41 5.13 -11.47
C ALA A 259 -17.95 6.51 -10.98
N ALA A 260 -16.88 7.05 -11.56
CA ALA A 260 -16.57 8.48 -11.44
C ALA A 260 -17.17 9.26 -12.61
N VAL A 261 -17.98 10.27 -12.29
CA VAL A 261 -18.60 11.22 -13.23
C VAL A 261 -18.06 12.63 -12.96
N GLY A 262 -18.42 13.60 -13.79
CA GLY A 262 -18.01 15.00 -13.60
C GLY A 262 -16.65 15.35 -14.23
N ALA A 263 -15.86 16.16 -13.54
CA ALA A 263 -14.67 16.83 -14.07
C ALA A 263 -13.60 17.05 -12.97
N GLY A 264 -12.38 17.46 -13.34
CA GLY A 264 -11.36 17.78 -12.32
C GLY A 264 -10.67 16.59 -11.64
N GLY A 265 -10.22 15.58 -12.39
CA GLY A 265 -9.30 14.55 -11.90
C GLY A 265 -9.91 13.17 -11.62
N LYS A 266 -10.98 12.81 -12.33
CA LYS A 266 -11.62 11.48 -12.25
C LYS A 266 -10.65 10.32 -12.41
N THR A 267 -9.81 10.35 -13.45
CA THR A 267 -8.83 9.31 -13.73
C THR A 267 -7.87 9.14 -12.56
N SER A 268 -7.35 10.25 -12.02
CA SER A 268 -6.42 10.25 -10.89
C SER A 268 -7.09 9.70 -9.62
N LEU A 269 -8.34 10.08 -9.36
CA LEU A 269 -9.13 9.57 -8.25
C LEU A 269 -9.38 8.05 -8.37
N LEU A 270 -9.82 7.58 -9.54
CA LEU A 270 -10.08 6.17 -9.79
C LEU A 270 -8.81 5.33 -9.71
N LYS A 271 -7.67 5.88 -10.15
CA LYS A 271 -6.37 5.22 -10.00
C LYS A 271 -5.92 5.15 -8.56
N GLN A 272 -6.12 6.20 -7.77
CA GLN A 272 -5.86 6.13 -6.33
C GLN A 272 -6.68 5.00 -5.68
N LEU A 273 -7.97 4.88 -6.05
CA LEU A 273 -8.81 3.79 -5.55
C LEU A 273 -8.36 2.41 -6.07
N LEU A 274 -7.94 2.32 -7.33
CA LEU A 274 -7.36 1.12 -7.93
C LEU A 274 -6.11 0.68 -7.16
N ALA A 275 -5.25 1.62 -6.74
CA ALA A 275 -4.06 1.36 -5.96
C ALA A 275 -4.39 0.80 -4.58
N GLU A 276 -5.29 1.48 -3.86
CA GLU A 276 -5.68 1.08 -2.51
C GLU A 276 -6.30 -0.33 -2.51
N TYR A 277 -7.08 -0.68 -3.53
CA TYR A 277 -7.58 -2.06 -3.69
C TYR A 277 -6.49 -3.07 -4.07
N GLN A 278 -5.54 -2.70 -4.92
CA GLN A 278 -4.40 -3.55 -5.29
C GLN A 278 -3.53 -3.85 -4.07
N GLU A 279 -3.21 -2.85 -3.26
CA GLU A 279 -2.44 -2.98 -2.01
C GLU A 279 -3.11 -3.97 -1.05
N LYS A 280 -4.45 -3.98 -1.03
CA LYS A 280 -5.24 -4.91 -0.21
C LYS A 280 -5.51 -6.27 -0.87
N GLY A 281 -4.93 -6.54 -2.04
CA GLY A 281 -5.09 -7.80 -2.75
C GLY A 281 -6.48 -8.05 -3.33
N ALA A 282 -7.32 -7.01 -3.48
CA ALA A 282 -8.71 -7.13 -3.94
C ALA A 282 -8.85 -7.28 -5.47
N LEU A 283 -7.72 -7.30 -6.20
CA LEU A 283 -7.66 -7.45 -7.65
C LEU A 283 -8.67 -6.56 -8.40
N PRO A 284 -8.53 -5.24 -8.40
CA PRO A 284 -9.52 -4.35 -9.01
C PRO A 284 -9.36 -4.21 -10.54
N VAL A 285 -10.46 -3.85 -11.20
CA VAL A 285 -10.53 -3.61 -12.65
C VAL A 285 -10.98 -2.17 -12.91
N LEU A 286 -10.25 -1.40 -13.71
CA LEU A 286 -10.65 -0.07 -14.17
C LEU A 286 -10.93 -0.06 -15.68
N VAL A 287 -12.11 0.41 -16.06
CA VAL A 287 -12.55 0.56 -17.46
C VAL A 287 -13.12 1.96 -17.70
N THR A 288 -13.45 2.28 -18.95
CA THR A 288 -14.14 3.55 -19.29
C THR A 288 -15.40 3.28 -20.13
N THR A 289 -16.44 4.10 -19.95
CA THR A 289 -17.61 4.12 -20.85
C THR A 289 -17.46 5.07 -22.03
N THR A 290 -16.45 5.95 -22.00
CA THR A 290 -16.23 6.96 -23.04
C THR A 290 -14.81 6.93 -23.56
N HIS A 291 -13.98 7.90 -23.19
CA HIS A 291 -12.57 7.94 -23.55
C HIS A 291 -11.73 8.32 -22.34
N MET A 292 -10.68 7.54 -22.07
CA MET A 292 -9.68 7.82 -21.03
C MET A 292 -8.30 7.97 -21.67
N LYS A 293 -7.38 8.67 -21.00
CA LYS A 293 -5.99 8.79 -21.48
C LYS A 293 -5.32 7.41 -21.50
N LYS A 294 -4.62 7.10 -22.59
CA LYS A 294 -3.78 5.90 -22.73
C LYS A 294 -2.47 6.11 -21.97
N GLU A 295 -2.02 5.06 -21.31
CA GLU A 295 -0.74 5.03 -20.62
C GLU A 295 0.03 3.76 -20.98
N THR A 296 1.33 3.79 -20.68
CA THR A 296 2.21 2.64 -20.88
C THR A 296 2.57 2.08 -19.53
N ALA A 297 1.94 0.96 -19.17
CA ALA A 297 2.15 0.28 -17.91
C ALA A 297 1.84 -1.22 -18.07
N PRO A 298 2.49 -2.11 -17.29
CA PRO A 298 2.31 -3.56 -17.43
C PRO A 298 0.88 -4.04 -17.09
N TYR A 299 0.15 -3.25 -16.30
CA TYR A 299 -1.25 -3.45 -15.92
C TYR A 299 -2.28 -2.87 -16.92
N PHE A 300 -1.83 -2.34 -18.06
CA PHE A 300 -2.70 -1.68 -19.05
C PHE A 300 -2.97 -2.59 -20.25
N VAL A 301 -4.24 -2.93 -20.49
CA VAL A 301 -4.68 -3.83 -21.56
C VAL A 301 -5.48 -3.07 -22.61
N MET A 302 -5.04 -3.18 -23.88
CA MET A 302 -5.68 -2.54 -25.03
C MET A 302 -6.27 -3.54 -26.02
N GLU A 303 -6.80 -4.63 -25.49
CA GLU A 303 -7.32 -5.74 -26.28
C GLU A 303 -8.74 -6.08 -25.83
N ASP A 304 -9.61 -6.42 -26.79
CA ASP A 304 -10.99 -6.83 -26.52
C ASP A 304 -11.07 -8.31 -26.13
N SER A 305 -10.31 -8.71 -25.09
CA SER A 305 -10.22 -10.09 -24.63
C SER A 305 -10.30 -10.16 -23.11
N ILE A 306 -11.30 -10.90 -22.61
CA ILE A 306 -11.42 -11.17 -21.17
C ILE A 306 -10.25 -12.03 -20.68
N GLU A 307 -9.76 -12.94 -21.52
CA GLU A 307 -8.65 -13.84 -21.19
C GLU A 307 -7.39 -13.01 -20.92
N LYS A 308 -7.11 -12.02 -21.78
CA LYS A 308 -5.97 -11.12 -21.59
C LYS A 308 -6.12 -10.24 -20.36
N ILE A 309 -7.33 -9.72 -20.12
CA ILE A 309 -7.63 -8.92 -18.94
C ILE A 309 -7.38 -9.74 -17.68
N LEU A 310 -7.87 -10.99 -17.61
CA LEU A 310 -7.67 -11.88 -16.46
C LEU A 310 -6.20 -12.31 -16.27
N GLU A 311 -5.46 -12.51 -17.35
CA GLU A 311 -4.01 -12.79 -17.29
C GLU A 311 -3.26 -11.64 -16.60
N VAL A 312 -3.47 -10.41 -17.05
CA VAL A 312 -2.81 -9.22 -16.49
C VAL A 312 -3.30 -8.93 -15.08
N HIS A 313 -4.60 -9.05 -14.85
CA HIS A 313 -5.24 -8.89 -13.54
C HIS A 313 -4.63 -9.79 -12.47
N LYS A 314 -4.35 -11.06 -12.80
CA LYS A 314 -3.68 -11.99 -11.89
C LYS A 314 -2.19 -11.68 -11.72
N ARG A 315 -1.50 -11.31 -12.80
CA ARG A 315 -0.05 -11.07 -12.80
C ARG A 315 0.33 -9.79 -12.06
N GLU A 316 -0.41 -8.72 -12.28
CA GLU A 316 -0.11 -7.38 -11.75
C GLU A 316 -0.91 -7.04 -10.49
N GLY A 317 -1.89 -7.88 -10.12
CA GLY A 317 -2.80 -7.62 -8.99
C GLY A 317 -3.87 -6.57 -9.27
N MET A 318 -3.96 -6.05 -10.50
CA MET A 318 -4.98 -5.11 -10.98
C MET A 318 -4.94 -5.02 -12.51
N VAL A 319 -5.94 -4.37 -13.13
CA VAL A 319 -5.92 -4.10 -14.57
C VAL A 319 -6.67 -2.82 -14.94
N ILE A 320 -6.14 -2.08 -15.91
CA ILE A 320 -6.84 -1.01 -16.62
C ILE A 320 -7.09 -1.48 -18.05
N ALA A 321 -8.34 -1.52 -18.49
CA ALA A 321 -8.69 -2.09 -19.79
C ALA A 321 -9.60 -1.18 -20.64
N GLY A 322 -9.31 -1.12 -21.95
CA GLY A 322 -10.11 -0.43 -22.95
C GLY A 322 -9.49 -0.49 -24.34
N LEU A 323 -10.27 -0.29 -25.39
CA LEU A 323 -9.76 -0.39 -26.77
C LEU A 323 -9.00 0.86 -27.18
N ASP A 324 -7.95 0.74 -28.01
CA ASP A 324 -7.28 1.92 -28.54
C ASP A 324 -8.27 2.77 -29.37
N ALA A 325 -8.38 4.05 -29.01
CA ALA A 325 -9.22 5.03 -29.68
C ALA A 325 -8.39 6.01 -30.56
N GLY A 326 -7.08 5.79 -30.64
CA GLY A 326 -6.13 6.68 -31.27
C GLY A 326 -5.86 7.94 -30.44
N LYS A 327 -4.86 8.73 -30.87
CA LYS A 327 -4.47 10.01 -30.23
C LYS A 327 -4.16 9.89 -28.73
N GLY A 328 -3.61 8.76 -28.30
CA GLY A 328 -3.25 8.52 -26.90
C GLY A 328 -4.47 8.38 -25.99
N ARG A 329 -5.56 7.79 -26.48
CA ARG A 329 -6.78 7.50 -25.68
C ARG A 329 -7.23 6.06 -25.86
N ILE A 330 -7.89 5.53 -24.84
CA ILE A 330 -8.70 4.33 -24.92
C ILE A 330 -10.19 4.66 -24.95
N LYS A 331 -11.01 3.75 -25.46
CA LYS A 331 -12.48 3.76 -25.42
C LYS A 331 -13.01 2.49 -24.75
N SER A 332 -14.32 2.44 -24.54
CA SER A 332 -14.99 1.27 -23.95
C SER A 332 -14.70 -0.03 -24.69
N LEU A 333 -14.62 -1.13 -23.94
CA LEU A 333 -14.61 -2.50 -24.45
C LEU A 333 -15.96 -2.85 -25.09
N SER A 334 -16.01 -3.95 -25.83
CA SER A 334 -17.28 -4.44 -26.38
C SER A 334 -18.24 -4.89 -25.28
N VAL A 335 -19.54 -4.89 -25.59
CA VAL A 335 -20.59 -5.33 -24.66
C VAL A 335 -20.32 -6.76 -24.13
N PRO A 336 -19.95 -7.76 -24.96
CA PRO A 336 -19.68 -9.11 -24.45
C PRO A 336 -18.51 -9.18 -23.46
N VAL A 337 -17.45 -8.39 -23.66
CA VAL A 337 -16.33 -8.35 -22.71
C VAL A 337 -16.74 -7.64 -21.41
N MET A 338 -17.48 -6.54 -21.52
CA MET A 338 -18.01 -5.82 -20.37
C MET A 338 -18.95 -6.69 -19.52
N GLU A 339 -19.80 -7.51 -20.15
CA GLU A 339 -20.67 -8.47 -19.45
C GLU A 339 -19.88 -9.42 -18.56
N LYS A 340 -18.78 -9.98 -19.07
CA LYS A 340 -17.89 -10.83 -18.28
C LYS A 340 -17.16 -10.06 -17.17
N ILE A 341 -16.78 -8.79 -17.40
CA ILE A 341 -16.16 -7.95 -16.37
C ILE A 341 -17.13 -7.71 -15.21
N TRP A 342 -18.42 -7.53 -15.49
CA TRP A 342 -19.42 -7.35 -14.44
C TRP A 342 -19.58 -8.56 -13.53
N GLU A 343 -19.29 -9.76 -14.02
CA GLU A 343 -19.38 -11.02 -13.28
C GLU A 343 -18.16 -11.30 -12.41
N LEU A 344 -17.09 -10.52 -12.53
CA LEU A 344 -15.87 -10.73 -11.77
C LEU A 344 -16.12 -10.57 -10.26
N PRO A 345 -15.52 -11.44 -9.41
CA PRO A 345 -15.51 -11.28 -7.96
C PRO A 345 -14.44 -10.25 -7.56
N ALA A 346 -14.52 -9.05 -8.15
CA ALA A 346 -13.55 -7.97 -8.01
C ALA A 346 -14.25 -6.60 -8.00
N PRO A 347 -13.67 -5.58 -7.36
CA PRO A 347 -14.09 -4.19 -7.54
C PRO A 347 -13.98 -3.79 -9.01
N VAL A 348 -15.04 -3.19 -9.56
CA VAL A 348 -15.05 -2.66 -10.94
C VAL A 348 -15.23 -1.15 -10.89
N LEU A 349 -14.20 -0.45 -11.36
CA LEU A 349 -14.11 1.00 -11.41
C LEU A 349 -14.36 1.47 -12.84
N VAL A 350 -15.14 2.54 -12.99
CA VAL A 350 -15.56 3.04 -14.29
C VAL A 350 -15.35 4.54 -14.40
N GLU A 351 -14.52 4.96 -15.35
CA GLU A 351 -14.48 6.36 -15.74
C GLU A 351 -15.62 6.67 -16.72
N ALA A 352 -16.58 7.47 -16.26
CA ALA A 352 -17.69 7.94 -17.07
C ALA A 352 -17.47 9.39 -17.52
N ASP A 353 -17.75 9.63 -18.81
CA ASP A 353 -17.72 10.90 -19.52
C ASP A 353 -16.40 11.68 -19.62
N GLY A 354 -16.18 12.32 -20.76
CA GLY A 354 -15.08 13.27 -20.99
C GLY A 354 -15.36 14.68 -20.44
N ALA A 355 -14.29 15.36 -19.99
CA ALA A 355 -14.34 16.77 -19.57
C ALA A 355 -13.21 17.64 -20.17
N ARG A 356 -12.39 17.10 -21.09
CA ARG A 356 -11.21 17.77 -21.69
C ARG A 356 -10.23 18.36 -20.66
N MET A 357 -10.04 17.70 -19.52
CA MET A 357 -9.18 18.13 -18.41
C MET A 357 -9.64 19.42 -17.70
N LEU A 358 -10.82 19.94 -18.02
CA LEU A 358 -11.41 21.07 -17.30
C LEU A 358 -11.86 20.64 -15.89
N PRO A 359 -11.88 21.57 -14.92
CA PRO A 359 -12.17 21.26 -13.52
C PRO A 359 -13.65 21.08 -13.19
N ALA A 360 -14.57 21.70 -13.93
CA ALA A 360 -16.02 21.57 -13.71
C ALA A 360 -16.76 21.30 -15.03
N LYS A 361 -17.97 20.71 -14.94
CA LYS A 361 -18.84 20.51 -16.11
C LYS A 361 -20.30 20.37 -15.73
N VAL A 362 -21.18 20.52 -16.73
CA VAL A 362 -22.52 19.94 -16.73
C VAL A 362 -22.59 18.86 -17.82
N PRO A 363 -23.10 17.64 -17.50
CA PRO A 363 -23.25 16.60 -18.51
C PRO A 363 -24.25 17.00 -19.60
N GLY A 364 -23.95 16.67 -20.86
CA GLY A 364 -24.81 16.90 -22.01
C GLY A 364 -25.94 15.89 -22.05
N GLU A 365 -26.85 15.99 -23.03
CA GLU A 365 -28.09 15.19 -23.08
C GLU A 365 -27.88 13.69 -22.84
N LYS A 366 -26.90 13.07 -23.53
CA LYS A 366 -26.58 11.64 -23.47
C LYS A 366 -25.56 11.25 -22.38
N GLU A 367 -25.13 12.20 -21.55
CA GLU A 367 -24.18 11.99 -20.45
C GLU A 367 -24.86 12.29 -19.08
N PRO A 368 -24.42 11.69 -17.97
CA PRO A 368 -23.44 10.62 -17.92
C PRO A 368 -24.01 9.28 -18.38
N VAL A 369 -23.17 8.46 -19.01
CA VAL A 369 -23.51 7.05 -19.26
C VAL A 369 -23.10 6.25 -18.02
N ILE A 370 -24.05 6.01 -17.14
CA ILE A 370 -23.89 5.21 -15.91
C ILE A 370 -24.51 3.82 -16.16
N PRO A 371 -23.71 2.74 -16.21
CA PRO A 371 -24.24 1.38 -16.32
C PRO A 371 -25.15 1.02 -15.13
N LYS A 372 -26.19 0.22 -15.37
CA LYS A 372 -27.13 -0.22 -14.33
C LYS A 372 -26.49 -1.03 -13.19
N GLN A 373 -25.31 -1.60 -13.44
CA GLN A 373 -24.55 -2.37 -12.47
C GLN A 373 -23.86 -1.49 -11.42
N ILE A 374 -23.75 -0.18 -11.67
CA ILE A 374 -23.10 0.75 -10.75
C ILE A 374 -23.90 0.85 -9.45
N GLN A 375 -23.19 0.76 -8.33
CA GLN A 375 -23.72 0.88 -6.98
C GLN A 375 -23.31 2.21 -6.34
N ILE A 376 -22.14 2.74 -6.72
CA ILE A 376 -21.56 3.94 -6.14
C ILE A 376 -21.18 4.93 -7.23
N VAL A 377 -21.60 6.19 -7.09
CA VAL A 377 -21.27 7.28 -8.00
C VAL A 377 -20.41 8.32 -7.29
N LEU A 378 -19.23 8.59 -7.84
CA LEU A 378 -18.32 9.64 -7.41
C LEU A 378 -18.43 10.85 -8.36
N SER A 379 -19.09 11.93 -7.93
CA SER A 379 -19.28 13.14 -8.72
C SER A 379 -18.14 14.13 -8.47
N VAL A 380 -17.17 14.17 -9.38
CA VAL A 380 -15.89 14.86 -9.17
C VAL A 380 -15.95 16.30 -9.67
N TYR A 381 -15.37 17.21 -8.88
CA TYR A 381 -15.18 18.62 -9.20
C TYR A 381 -13.79 19.10 -8.76
N GLY A 382 -13.08 19.81 -9.63
CA GLY A 382 -11.81 20.46 -9.30
C GLY A 382 -12.02 21.82 -8.64
N LEU A 383 -11.47 22.01 -7.44
CA LEU A 383 -11.54 23.28 -6.70
C LEU A 383 -10.81 24.43 -7.39
N ASP A 384 -9.93 24.13 -8.33
CA ASP A 384 -9.28 25.12 -9.18
C ASP A 384 -10.23 25.81 -10.17
N ALA A 385 -11.49 25.36 -10.31
CA ALA A 385 -12.52 26.08 -11.05
C ALA A 385 -12.96 27.39 -10.38
N ILE A 386 -12.94 27.43 -9.04
CA ILE A 386 -13.50 28.55 -8.28
C ILE A 386 -12.62 29.79 -8.43
N GLY A 387 -13.25 30.93 -8.70
CA GLY A 387 -12.56 32.18 -8.98
C GLY A 387 -12.19 32.37 -10.46
N GLN A 388 -12.45 31.38 -11.31
CA GLN A 388 -12.33 31.50 -12.77
C GLN A 388 -13.68 31.79 -13.41
N ARG A 389 -13.68 32.34 -14.63
CA ARG A 389 -14.92 32.54 -15.39
C ARG A 389 -15.45 31.20 -15.88
N ILE A 390 -16.77 31.05 -15.90
CA ILE A 390 -17.44 29.81 -16.32
C ILE A 390 -16.93 29.35 -17.71
N LYS A 391 -16.79 30.26 -18.67
CA LYS A 391 -16.29 29.95 -20.02
C LYS A 391 -14.85 29.40 -20.07
N ASP A 392 -14.03 29.72 -19.08
CA ASP A 392 -12.60 29.37 -19.04
C ASP A 392 -12.37 28.06 -18.28
N CYS A 393 -13.19 27.76 -17.27
CA CYS A 393 -12.99 26.60 -16.38
C CYS A 393 -14.02 25.47 -16.54
N CYS A 394 -15.11 25.66 -17.28
CA CYS A 394 -16.17 24.67 -17.38
C CYS A 394 -16.26 24.02 -18.75
N PHE A 395 -16.42 22.70 -18.78
CA PHE A 395 -16.81 22.00 -20.00
C PHE A 395 -18.31 22.18 -20.25
N ARG A 396 -18.67 22.65 -21.45
CA ARG A 396 -20.04 23.11 -21.83
C ARG A 396 -20.50 24.30 -20.97
N PRO A 397 -19.79 25.44 -21.06
CA PRO A 397 -20.05 26.59 -20.18
C PRO A 397 -21.47 27.13 -20.31
N GLU A 398 -22.11 27.00 -21.48
CA GLU A 398 -23.49 27.44 -21.72
C GLU A 398 -24.50 26.63 -20.88
N LEU A 399 -24.28 25.32 -20.74
CA LEU A 399 -25.12 24.47 -19.89
C LEU A 399 -24.88 24.76 -18.41
N VAL A 400 -23.63 25.03 -18.03
CA VAL A 400 -23.29 25.43 -16.66
C VAL A 400 -23.97 26.75 -16.29
N ALA A 401 -23.83 27.76 -17.15
CA ALA A 401 -24.50 29.04 -17.06
C ALA A 401 -26.03 28.88 -16.92
N GLN A 402 -26.64 28.02 -17.74
CA GLN A 402 -28.07 27.74 -17.67
C GLN A 402 -28.50 27.10 -16.33
N VAL A 403 -27.74 26.13 -15.82
CA VAL A 403 -28.05 25.47 -14.54
C VAL A 403 -27.89 26.44 -13.36
N LEU A 404 -26.91 27.34 -13.44
CA LEU A 404 -26.61 28.32 -12.38
C LEU A 404 -27.44 29.61 -12.47
N GLY A 405 -28.09 29.87 -13.61
CA GLY A 405 -28.73 31.16 -13.87
C GLY A 405 -27.73 32.32 -14.02
N LYS A 406 -26.56 32.05 -14.62
CA LYS A 406 -25.45 33.00 -14.81
C LYS A 406 -25.09 33.18 -16.28
N ALA A 407 -24.34 34.23 -16.59
CA ALA A 407 -23.64 34.39 -17.87
C ALA A 407 -22.30 33.63 -17.87
N VAL A 408 -21.82 33.21 -19.04
CA VAL A 408 -20.58 32.42 -19.16
C VAL A 408 -19.31 33.25 -18.80
N GLU A 409 -19.41 34.57 -18.81
CA GLU A 409 -18.36 35.51 -18.40
C GLU A 409 -18.24 35.68 -16.88
N GLU A 410 -19.27 35.29 -16.13
CA GLU A 410 -19.28 35.41 -14.67
C GLU A 410 -18.33 34.41 -14.02
N VAL A 411 -17.88 34.75 -12.82
CA VAL A 411 -16.98 33.93 -12.02
C VAL A 411 -17.76 32.82 -11.33
N LEU A 412 -17.24 31.61 -11.41
CA LEU A 412 -17.73 30.45 -10.66
C LEU A 412 -17.36 30.59 -9.18
N THR A 413 -18.37 30.63 -8.31
CA THR A 413 -18.21 30.78 -6.85
C THR A 413 -18.30 29.43 -6.12
N GLU A 414 -18.03 29.45 -4.81
CA GLU A 414 -18.24 28.29 -3.93
C GLU A 414 -19.70 27.83 -3.94
N GLU A 415 -20.64 28.77 -3.97
CA GLU A 415 -22.08 28.49 -3.99
C GLU A 415 -22.50 27.85 -5.31
N ASP A 416 -21.93 28.31 -6.41
CA ASP A 416 -22.20 27.73 -7.73
C ASP A 416 -21.72 26.28 -7.81
N LEU A 417 -20.49 26.01 -7.35
CA LEU A 417 -19.96 24.64 -7.38
C LEU A 417 -20.79 23.70 -6.50
N ALA A 418 -21.20 24.16 -5.31
CA ALA A 418 -22.12 23.42 -4.44
C ALA A 418 -23.46 23.12 -5.16
N GLY A 419 -24.04 24.13 -5.79
CA GLY A 419 -25.30 24.01 -6.56
C GLY A 419 -25.19 23.05 -7.75
N LEU A 420 -24.08 23.10 -8.49
CA LEU A 420 -23.81 22.15 -9.58
C LEU A 420 -23.71 20.71 -9.07
N ALA A 421 -23.00 20.50 -7.97
CA ALA A 421 -22.75 19.18 -7.40
C ALA A 421 -24.04 18.46 -6.98
N VAL A 422 -25.01 19.18 -6.41
CA VAL A 422 -26.30 18.61 -5.96
C VAL A 422 -27.39 18.66 -7.03
N SER A 423 -27.17 19.34 -8.15
CA SER A 423 -28.18 19.52 -9.20
C SER A 423 -28.50 18.22 -9.94
N ALA A 424 -29.79 17.92 -10.12
CA ALA A 424 -30.28 16.82 -10.96
C ALA A 424 -29.93 16.99 -12.45
N LYS A 425 -29.59 18.22 -12.89
CA LYS A 425 -29.08 18.50 -14.24
C LYS A 425 -27.54 18.51 -14.28
N GLY A 426 -26.89 18.60 -13.12
CA GLY A 426 -25.45 18.62 -12.94
C GLY A 426 -24.92 17.31 -12.36
N GLY A 427 -24.39 17.38 -11.14
CA GLY A 427 -23.67 16.27 -10.50
C GLY A 427 -24.51 15.03 -10.21
N LYS A 428 -25.83 15.18 -10.02
CA LYS A 428 -26.76 14.07 -9.75
C LYS A 428 -27.48 13.56 -11.01
N LYS A 429 -27.11 14.03 -12.20
CA LYS A 429 -27.79 13.61 -13.42
C LYS A 429 -27.62 12.09 -13.64
N ASN A 430 -28.73 11.41 -13.91
CA ASN A 430 -28.83 9.95 -14.11
C ASN A 430 -28.38 9.09 -12.92
N VAL A 431 -28.18 9.66 -11.73
CA VAL A 431 -27.93 8.90 -10.50
C VAL A 431 -29.27 8.35 -10.00
N LEU A 432 -29.36 7.04 -9.85
CA LEU A 432 -30.58 6.38 -9.37
C LEU A 432 -30.66 6.41 -7.83
N PRO A 433 -31.87 6.42 -7.23
CA PRO A 433 -32.03 6.51 -5.77
C PRO A 433 -31.36 5.39 -4.97
N GLU A 434 -31.19 4.21 -5.57
CA GLU A 434 -30.53 3.04 -4.96
C GLU A 434 -29.00 3.11 -4.99
N MET A 435 -28.43 4.06 -5.74
CA MET A 435 -26.98 4.24 -5.81
C MET A 435 -26.50 5.12 -4.66
N ASP A 436 -25.42 4.70 -4.00
CA ASP A 436 -24.70 5.58 -3.11
C ASP A 436 -24.05 6.72 -3.91
N PHE A 437 -24.27 7.95 -3.46
CA PHE A 437 -23.78 9.14 -4.13
C PHE A 437 -22.78 9.89 -3.23
N TYR A 438 -21.63 10.21 -3.81
CA TYR A 438 -20.59 11.00 -3.14
C TYR A 438 -20.18 12.16 -4.04
N ILE A 439 -20.15 13.36 -3.48
CA ILE A 439 -19.54 14.53 -4.13
C ILE A 439 -18.06 14.52 -3.77
N VAL A 440 -17.18 14.62 -4.77
CA VAL A 440 -15.74 14.67 -4.57
C VAL A 440 -15.19 16.04 -4.98
N LEU A 441 -14.79 16.82 -3.98
CA LEU A 441 -14.09 18.10 -4.16
C LEU A 441 -12.59 17.83 -4.23
N ASN A 442 -12.07 17.73 -5.45
CA ASN A 442 -10.70 17.38 -5.73
C ASN A 442 -9.79 18.60 -5.89
N LYS A 443 -8.47 18.38 -5.85
CA LYS A 443 -7.41 19.39 -5.92
C LYS A 443 -7.41 20.36 -4.74
N ALA A 444 -7.72 19.87 -3.54
CA ALA A 444 -7.56 20.62 -2.30
C ALA A 444 -6.08 20.72 -1.89
N ASP A 445 -5.21 21.16 -2.82
CA ASP A 445 -3.75 21.00 -2.75
C ASP A 445 -3.03 22.13 -2.00
N ASP A 446 -3.77 23.11 -1.51
CA ASP A 446 -3.24 24.16 -0.65
C ASP A 446 -4.24 24.48 0.48
N GLU A 447 -3.79 25.19 1.52
CA GLU A 447 -4.62 25.51 2.69
C GLU A 447 -5.86 26.34 2.31
N LYS A 448 -5.74 27.21 1.30
CA LYS A 448 -6.84 28.04 0.82
C LYS A 448 -7.94 27.19 0.19
N ARG A 449 -7.57 26.24 -0.68
CA ARG A 449 -8.49 25.30 -1.33
C ARG A 449 -9.07 24.30 -0.33
N LEU A 450 -8.31 23.87 0.68
CA LEU A 450 -8.83 23.00 1.73
C LEU A 450 -9.93 23.70 2.55
N LYS A 451 -9.70 24.95 2.98
CA LYS A 451 -10.72 25.76 3.68
C LYS A 451 -11.94 26.05 2.80
N MET A 452 -11.73 26.26 1.51
CA MET A 452 -12.80 26.40 0.53
C MET A 452 -13.64 25.12 0.42
N ALA A 453 -12.98 23.97 0.30
CA ALA A 453 -13.64 22.68 0.23
C ALA A 453 -14.45 22.37 1.49
N GLU A 454 -13.90 22.69 2.67
CA GLU A 454 -14.60 22.55 3.94
C GLU A 454 -15.89 23.39 3.99
N ARG A 455 -15.85 24.65 3.56
CA ARG A 455 -17.06 25.50 3.50
C ARG A 455 -18.12 24.94 2.56
N ILE A 456 -17.71 24.46 1.39
CA ILE A 456 -18.61 23.83 0.41
C ILE A 456 -19.20 22.54 1.01
N ALA A 457 -18.37 21.70 1.61
CA ALA A 457 -18.81 20.43 2.20
C ALA A 457 -19.83 20.63 3.32
N LEU A 458 -19.54 21.53 4.27
CA LEU A 458 -20.45 21.88 5.35
C LEU A 458 -21.79 22.42 4.83
N ARG A 459 -21.76 23.23 3.76
CA ARG A 459 -22.97 23.74 3.12
C ARG A 459 -23.78 22.62 2.48
N VAL A 460 -23.13 21.78 1.68
CA VAL A 460 -23.79 20.69 0.95
C VAL A 460 -24.42 19.69 1.92
N GLU A 461 -23.69 19.26 2.96
CA GLU A 461 -24.22 18.35 3.97
C GLU A 461 -25.40 18.94 4.73
N ARG A 462 -25.35 20.24 5.07
CA ARG A 462 -26.45 20.94 5.74
C ARG A 462 -27.67 21.11 4.84
N ASP A 463 -27.48 21.53 3.59
CA ASP A 463 -28.56 21.96 2.71
C ASP A 463 -29.21 20.77 1.96
N SER A 464 -28.46 19.69 1.73
CA SER A 464 -28.91 18.55 0.92
C SER A 464 -28.75 17.18 1.58
N GLY A 465 -27.93 17.06 2.64
CA GLY A 465 -27.60 15.79 3.27
C GLY A 465 -26.62 14.92 2.47
N GLU A 466 -26.13 15.41 1.32
CA GLU A 466 -25.23 14.64 0.46
C GLU A 466 -23.83 14.53 1.05
N LYS A 467 -23.24 13.33 0.93
CA LYS A 467 -21.91 13.04 1.47
C LYS A 467 -20.82 13.67 0.61
N VAL A 468 -19.91 14.43 1.23
CA VAL A 468 -18.80 15.09 0.52
C VAL A 468 -17.46 14.47 0.92
N ARG A 469 -16.59 14.26 -0.08
CA ARG A 469 -15.19 13.84 0.08
C ARG A 469 -14.29 14.92 -0.49
N ILE A 470 -13.27 15.29 0.26
CA ILE A 470 -12.31 16.31 -0.16
C ILE A 470 -10.99 15.60 -0.41
N THR A 471 -10.42 15.74 -1.60
CA THR A 471 -9.21 15.03 -2.00
C THR A 471 -8.11 15.97 -2.45
N SER A 472 -6.87 15.59 -2.18
CA SER A 472 -5.67 16.37 -2.45
C SER A 472 -4.52 15.48 -2.90
N PHE A 473 -3.72 15.96 -3.84
CA PHE A 473 -2.46 15.36 -4.30
C PHE A 473 -1.35 16.41 -4.12
N ARG A 474 -0.64 16.39 -2.98
CA ARG A 474 0.35 17.41 -2.58
C ARG A 474 1.78 16.92 -2.57
#